data_AF-F7A016-F1
#
_entry.id   AF-F7A016-F1
#
_cell.length_a   1.000
_cell.length_b   1.000
_cell.length_c   1.000
_cell.angle_alpha   90.00
_cell.angle_beta   90.00
_cell.angle_gamma   90.00
#
_symmetry.space_group_name_H-M   'P 1'
#
loop_
_entity.id
_entity.type
_entity.pdbx_description
1 polymer ?
#
loop_
_entity_poly.entity_id
_entity_poly.type
_entity_poly.pdbx_seq_one_letter_code
_entity_poly.pdbx_strand_id
1 'polypeptide(L)'
;MGGLDNLIANTAYLQARKPSDGDSKEIQKRRRSLALPGREHCTTLRQALPSDFDSLCERQPVGRRLFREFLATVPAYQPAADFLAEVSDWELAEEGEPKESRLRALLADCSRAGVPEGPLPFLSAKLAGQSSTAPAAEGPAVVALAKAETLAFLRDQPFQAFQASPFFDQFLQWKVFEQQPVTDKYFYEFRVLGKGGFGEVCAIQVKNTGKMYACKKLDKKRLKKKSGEKMALLEKEILEKVNSPFIVTLAYAYQSKTHLCLVMSLMTGGDLKYHIYHVGELGLEPARVLFYSAQITCGILHLHSIRIVYRDMKPENVLLDDRGNCRLSDLGLAVQIRDGQSIVQRVSRPARPPAGGLGGRRVGGAAGHGGREELFYLHGQ
;
A
#
# COMPACT_ATOMS: atom_id res chain seq x y z
N MET A 1 31.06 15.96 -5.08
CA MET A 1 31.12 14.87 -4.10
C MET A 1 32.25 13.96 -4.53
N GLY A 2 33.27 13.80 -3.67
CA GLY A 2 34.44 12.98 -3.99
C GLY A 2 34.16 11.48 -3.88
N GLY A 3 35.07 10.64 -4.38
CA GLY A 3 34.95 9.18 -4.29
C GLY A 3 34.85 8.66 -2.85
N LEU A 4 35.52 9.33 -1.90
CA LEU A 4 35.49 8.99 -0.47
C LEU A 4 34.13 9.25 0.17
N ASP A 5 33.49 10.40 -0.12
CA ASP A 5 32.15 10.73 0.39
C ASP A 5 31.11 9.69 -0.04
N ASN A 6 31.19 9.24 -1.30
CA ASN A 6 30.30 8.21 -1.83
C ASN A 6 30.52 6.86 -1.15
N LEU A 7 31.77 6.48 -0.88
CA LEU A 7 32.10 5.24 -0.18
C LEU A 7 31.56 5.27 1.26
N ILE A 8 31.78 6.37 1.98
CA ILE A 8 31.26 6.54 3.36
C ILE A 8 29.73 6.45 3.37
N ALA A 9 29.06 7.18 2.48
CA ALA A 9 27.60 7.17 2.38
C ALA A 9 27.04 5.77 2.03
N ASN A 10 27.71 5.03 1.14
CA ASN A 10 27.33 3.67 0.79
C ASN A 10 27.54 2.68 1.95
N THR A 11 28.66 2.77 2.65
CA THR A 11 28.94 1.91 3.81
C THR A 11 27.93 2.15 4.93
N ALA A 12 27.65 3.41 5.26
CA ALA A 12 26.64 3.77 6.25
C ALA A 12 25.24 3.27 5.87
N TYR A 13 24.86 3.40 4.58
CA TYR A 13 23.60 2.88 4.06
C TYR A 13 23.50 1.36 4.17
N LEU A 14 24.56 0.62 3.82
CA LEU A 14 24.57 -0.84 3.91
C LEU A 14 24.51 -1.31 5.36
N GLN A 15 25.17 -0.62 6.29
CA GLN A 15 25.07 -0.90 7.72
C GLN A 15 23.65 -0.68 8.24
N ALA A 16 23.00 0.42 7.87
CA ALA A 16 21.62 0.71 8.26
C ALA A 16 20.58 -0.26 7.68
N ARG A 17 20.92 -0.96 6.58
CA ARG A 17 20.08 -2.00 5.96
C ARG A 17 20.18 -3.36 6.62
N LYS A 18 21.28 -3.67 7.32
CA LYS A 18 21.41 -4.97 7.97
C LYS A 18 20.29 -5.08 9.01
N PRO A 19 19.54 -6.19 9.06
CA PRO A 19 18.66 -6.45 10.19
C PRO A 19 19.55 -6.40 11.44
N SER A 20 19.33 -5.39 12.28
CA SER A 20 20.11 -5.24 13.51
C SER A 20 19.71 -6.40 14.40
N ASP A 21 20.65 -7.31 14.67
CA ASP A 21 20.53 -8.26 15.78
C ASP A 21 20.54 -7.43 17.07
N GLY A 22 19.34 -7.04 17.50
CA GLY A 22 19.08 -6.19 18.66
C GLY A 22 18.89 -4.71 18.31
N ASP A 23 17.90 -4.08 18.95
CA ASP A 23 17.76 -2.62 18.93
C ASP A 23 19.05 -1.98 19.50
N SER A 24 19.70 -1.10 18.74
CA SER A 24 20.77 -0.26 19.28
C SER A 24 20.28 0.42 20.57
N LYS A 25 21.15 0.52 21.60
CA LYS A 25 20.85 1.22 22.86
C LYS A 25 20.26 2.62 22.61
N GLU A 26 20.66 3.26 21.51
CA GLU A 26 20.13 4.56 21.09
C GLU A 26 18.66 4.50 20.64
N ILE A 27 18.28 3.48 19.87
CA ILE A 27 16.89 3.25 19.43
C ILE A 27 16.02 2.93 20.65
N GLN A 28 16.49 2.10 21.57
CA GLN A 28 15.76 1.80 22.81
C GLN A 28 15.53 3.06 23.66
N LYS A 29 16.56 3.91 23.83
CA LYS A 29 16.43 5.18 24.54
C LYS A 29 15.40 6.10 23.89
N ARG A 30 15.37 6.17 22.55
CA ARG A 30 14.39 6.99 21.82
C ARG A 30 12.98 6.43 21.89
N ARG A 31 12.79 5.12 21.80
CA ARG A 31 11.47 4.51 21.99
C ARG A 31 10.93 4.74 23.40
N ARG A 32 11.79 4.72 24.43
CA ARG A 32 11.40 5.10 25.80
C ARG A 32 10.95 6.56 25.93
N SER A 33 11.44 7.44 25.06
CA SER A 33 10.96 8.84 25.01
C SER A 33 9.66 9.02 24.22
N LEU A 34 9.18 7.98 23.52
CA LEU A 34 7.85 7.99 22.90
C LEU A 34 6.81 7.64 23.96
N ALA A 35 6.21 8.66 24.55
CA ALA A 35 5.03 8.50 25.39
C ALA A 35 3.77 8.71 24.55
N LEU A 36 2.77 7.84 24.75
CA LEU A 36 1.42 8.12 24.27
C LEU A 36 0.87 9.32 25.04
N PRO A 37 0.14 10.24 24.37
CA PRO A 37 -0.48 11.37 25.04
C PRO A 37 -1.50 10.89 26.07
N GLY A 38 -1.71 11.66 27.15
CA GLY A 38 -2.74 11.34 28.13
C GLY A 38 -4.16 11.40 27.56
N ARG A 39 -5.11 10.77 28.25
CA ARG A 39 -6.49 10.60 27.77
C ARG A 39 -7.21 11.94 27.58
N GLU A 40 -6.85 12.95 28.35
CA GLU A 40 -7.37 14.31 28.26
C GLU A 40 -7.17 14.94 26.88
N HIS A 41 -6.04 14.63 26.21
CA HIS A 41 -5.72 15.14 24.88
C HIS A 41 -6.50 14.43 23.76
N CYS A 42 -7.21 13.34 24.06
CA CYS A 42 -7.95 12.54 23.09
C CYS A 42 -9.43 12.97 22.97
N THR A 43 -9.91 13.84 23.85
CA THR A 43 -11.33 14.25 23.95
C THR A 43 -11.83 14.94 22.68
N THR A 44 -11.09 15.91 22.16
CA THR A 44 -11.41 16.60 20.90
C THR A 44 -11.45 15.63 19.73
N LEU A 45 -10.48 14.72 19.66
CA LEU A 45 -10.41 13.74 18.58
C LEU A 45 -11.59 12.75 18.64
N ARG A 46 -11.97 12.31 19.85
CA ARG A 46 -13.12 11.42 20.05
C ARG A 46 -14.41 12.00 19.45
N GLN A 47 -14.62 13.31 19.59
CA GLN A 47 -15.81 13.99 19.08
C GLN A 47 -15.75 14.20 17.56
N ALA A 48 -14.55 14.44 17.02
CA ALA A 48 -14.37 14.73 15.60
C ALA A 48 -14.27 13.48 14.71
N LEU A 49 -13.89 12.33 15.29
CA LEU A 49 -13.63 11.11 14.53
C LEU A 49 -14.95 10.44 14.10
N PRO A 50 -15.17 10.21 12.79
CA PRO A 50 -16.35 9.49 12.32
C PRO A 50 -16.40 8.06 12.87
N SER A 51 -17.59 7.66 13.33
CA SER A 51 -17.86 6.30 13.81
C SER A 51 -18.08 5.33 12.65
N ASP A 52 -17.02 5.07 11.87
CA ASP A 52 -17.05 4.15 10.73
C ASP A 52 -16.26 2.87 11.04
N PHE A 53 -16.96 1.75 11.15
CA PHE A 53 -16.35 0.44 11.46
C PHE A 53 -15.31 0.04 10.41
N ASP A 54 -15.61 0.18 9.12
CA ASP A 54 -14.72 -0.31 8.06
C ASP A 54 -13.40 0.49 8.04
N SER A 55 -13.46 1.80 8.29
CA SER A 55 -12.26 2.62 8.47
C SER A 55 -11.48 2.27 9.73
N LEU A 56 -12.14 2.21 10.90
CA LEU A 56 -11.46 2.12 12.18
C LEU A 56 -10.95 0.70 12.49
N CYS A 57 -11.76 -0.31 12.20
CA CYS A 57 -11.52 -1.70 12.62
C CYS A 57 -11.01 -2.61 11.48
N GLU A 58 -11.16 -2.24 10.21
CA GLU A 58 -10.68 -3.06 9.09
C GLU A 58 -9.48 -2.45 8.35
N ARG A 59 -9.60 -1.19 7.91
CA ARG A 59 -8.58 -0.53 7.08
C ARG A 59 -7.34 -0.10 7.86
N GLN A 60 -7.50 0.28 9.12
CA GLN A 60 -6.42 0.84 9.93
C GLN A 60 -5.74 -0.25 10.77
N PRO A 61 -4.44 -0.54 10.57
CA PRO A 61 -3.80 -1.70 11.21
C PRO A 61 -3.83 -1.67 12.74
N VAL A 62 -3.63 -0.50 13.36
CA VAL A 62 -3.65 -0.35 14.82
C VAL A 62 -5.07 -0.53 15.36
N GLY A 63 -6.07 0.05 14.72
CA GLY A 63 -7.47 -0.11 15.12
C GLY A 63 -7.97 -1.55 14.94
N ARG A 64 -7.64 -2.19 13.81
CA ARG A 64 -7.91 -3.62 13.58
C ARG A 64 -7.30 -4.51 14.64
N ARG A 65 -6.04 -4.26 14.99
CA ARG A 65 -5.33 -5.01 16.04
C ARG A 65 -6.02 -4.83 17.40
N LEU A 66 -6.26 -3.59 17.82
CA LEU A 66 -6.87 -3.30 19.12
C LEU A 66 -8.30 -3.83 19.20
N PHE A 67 -9.05 -3.79 18.10
CA PHE A 67 -10.39 -4.38 18.03
C PHE A 67 -10.33 -5.90 18.22
N ARG A 68 -9.42 -6.60 17.54
CA ARG A 68 -9.21 -8.04 17.74
C ARG A 68 -8.77 -8.39 19.16
N GLU A 69 -7.85 -7.62 19.73
CA GLU A 69 -7.43 -7.77 21.13
C GLU A 69 -8.62 -7.57 22.09
N PHE A 70 -9.51 -6.61 21.81
CA PHE A 70 -10.76 -6.43 22.55
C PHE A 70 -11.72 -7.62 22.42
N LEU A 71 -11.98 -8.11 21.20
CA LEU A 71 -12.86 -9.27 20.98
C LEU A 71 -12.37 -10.50 21.77
N ALA A 72 -11.05 -10.68 21.88
CA ALA A 72 -10.43 -11.74 22.67
C ALA A 72 -10.62 -11.65 24.19
N THR A 73 -11.00 -10.48 24.69
CA THR A 73 -11.35 -10.32 26.12
C THR A 73 -12.79 -10.66 26.44
N VAL A 74 -13.66 -10.79 25.43
CA VAL A 74 -15.10 -11.00 25.61
C VAL A 74 -15.51 -12.34 25.00
N PRO A 75 -15.80 -13.38 25.82
CA PRO A 75 -16.13 -14.72 25.32
C PRO A 75 -17.29 -14.76 24.32
N ALA A 76 -18.26 -13.85 24.43
CA ALA A 76 -19.38 -13.76 23.50
C ALA A 76 -18.98 -13.30 22.08
N TYR A 77 -17.85 -12.60 21.94
CA TYR A 77 -17.38 -12.05 20.66
C TYR A 77 -16.26 -12.88 20.02
N GLN A 78 -15.54 -13.66 20.84
CA GLN A 78 -14.42 -14.48 20.40
C GLN A 78 -14.77 -15.42 19.21
N PRO A 79 -15.91 -16.14 19.19
CA PRO A 79 -16.24 -17.02 18.07
C PRO A 79 -16.39 -16.28 16.73
N ALA A 80 -16.82 -15.02 16.74
CA ALA A 80 -16.90 -14.21 15.52
C ALA A 80 -15.51 -13.81 14.99
N ALA A 81 -14.58 -13.51 15.91
CA ALA A 81 -13.19 -13.20 15.55
C ALA A 81 -12.47 -14.42 14.96
N ASP A 82 -12.64 -15.59 15.59
CA ASP A 82 -12.04 -16.85 15.15
C ASP A 82 -12.59 -17.28 13.79
N PHE A 83 -13.92 -17.19 13.60
CA PHE A 83 -14.53 -17.49 12.31
C PHE A 83 -13.96 -16.64 11.18
N LEU A 84 -13.82 -15.31 11.37
CA LEU A 84 -13.24 -14.45 10.35
C LEU A 84 -11.74 -14.72 10.09
N ALA A 85 -11.01 -15.19 11.10
CA ALA A 85 -9.62 -15.63 10.92
C ALA A 85 -9.57 -16.89 10.04
N GLU A 86 -10.39 -17.90 10.31
CA GLU A 86 -10.47 -19.12 9.50
C GLU A 86 -10.94 -18.85 8.06
N VAL A 87 -11.90 -17.94 7.86
CA VAL A 87 -12.29 -17.51 6.50
C VAL A 87 -11.12 -16.85 5.78
N SER A 88 -10.33 -16.02 6.48
CA SER A 88 -9.15 -15.39 5.87
C SER A 88 -8.09 -16.42 5.48
N ASP A 89 -7.86 -17.42 6.33
CA ASP A 89 -6.91 -18.50 6.07
C ASP A 89 -7.38 -19.41 4.92
N TRP A 90 -8.69 -19.63 4.78
CA TRP A 90 -9.27 -20.34 3.63
C TRP A 90 -9.13 -19.55 2.32
N GLU A 91 -9.38 -18.23 2.34
CA GLU A 91 -9.19 -17.37 1.16
C GLU A 91 -7.74 -17.37 0.66
N LEU A 92 -6.77 -17.55 1.57
CA LEU A 92 -5.34 -17.57 1.30
C LEU A 92 -4.74 -18.98 1.10
N ALA A 93 -5.53 -20.03 1.30
CA ALA A 93 -5.06 -21.40 1.16
C ALA A 93 -4.73 -21.76 -0.29
N GLU A 94 -3.73 -22.62 -0.47
CA GLU A 94 -3.39 -23.20 -1.78
C GLU A 94 -4.56 -24.01 -2.33
N GLU A 95 -4.78 -23.91 -3.64
CA GLU A 95 -5.85 -24.66 -4.32
C GLU A 95 -5.70 -26.17 -4.16
N GLY A 96 -6.84 -26.88 -4.14
CA GLY A 96 -6.92 -28.33 -3.91
C GLY A 96 -7.29 -28.69 -2.47
N GLU A 97 -6.80 -29.84 -2.00
CA GLU A 97 -7.18 -30.43 -0.70
C GLU A 97 -7.06 -29.48 0.51
N PRO A 98 -6.01 -28.65 0.66
CA PRO A 98 -5.92 -27.72 1.80
C PRO A 98 -7.10 -26.74 1.86
N LYS A 99 -7.49 -26.17 0.72
CA LYS A 99 -8.60 -25.22 0.61
C LYS A 99 -9.94 -25.90 0.74
N GLU A 100 -10.10 -27.09 0.18
CA GLU A 100 -11.33 -27.89 0.29
C GLU A 100 -11.57 -28.39 1.72
N SER A 101 -10.52 -28.80 2.43
CA SER A 101 -10.59 -29.22 3.83
C SER A 101 -11.02 -28.07 4.74
N ARG A 102 -10.44 -26.88 4.57
CA ARG A 102 -10.84 -25.66 5.29
C ARG A 102 -12.27 -25.25 4.99
N LEU A 103 -12.70 -25.35 3.72
CA LEU A 103 -14.07 -25.07 3.33
C LEU A 103 -15.06 -26.00 4.06
N ARG A 104 -14.75 -27.30 4.11
CA ARG A 104 -15.57 -28.29 4.83
C ARG A 104 -15.66 -27.96 6.33
N ALA A 105 -14.54 -27.58 6.95
CA ALA A 105 -14.52 -27.15 8.35
C ALA A 105 -15.41 -25.91 8.59
N LEU A 106 -15.27 -24.87 7.76
CA LEU A 106 -16.09 -23.66 7.85
C LEU A 106 -17.59 -23.93 7.71
N LEU A 107 -17.99 -24.81 6.80
CA LEU A 107 -19.40 -25.21 6.64
C LEU A 107 -19.92 -26.02 7.84
N ALA A 108 -19.08 -26.87 8.42
CA ALA A 108 -19.41 -27.58 9.65
C ALA A 108 -19.61 -26.62 10.83
N ASP A 109 -18.76 -25.59 10.94
CA ASP A 109 -18.87 -24.55 11.97
C ASP A 109 -20.13 -23.69 11.81
N CYS A 110 -20.51 -23.37 10.57
CA CYS A 110 -21.74 -22.63 10.28
C CYS A 110 -23.00 -23.41 10.64
N SER A 111 -22.98 -24.73 10.41
CA SER A 111 -24.15 -25.57 10.64
C SER A 111 -24.33 -25.91 12.11
N ARG A 112 -23.26 -26.32 12.83
CA ARG A 112 -23.22 -26.79 14.24
C ARG A 112 -24.57 -27.36 14.74
N ALA A 113 -25.22 -28.14 13.89
CA ALA A 113 -26.58 -28.59 14.13
C ALA A 113 -26.52 -29.74 15.14
N GLY A 114 -26.99 -29.50 16.37
CA GLY A 114 -27.03 -30.52 17.43
C GLY A 114 -25.88 -30.51 18.44
N VAL A 115 -25.02 -29.48 18.45
CA VAL A 115 -24.08 -29.23 19.57
C VAL A 115 -24.84 -28.49 20.71
N PRO A 116 -24.60 -28.78 22.00
CA PRO A 116 -25.31 -28.11 23.11
C PRO A 116 -25.18 -26.57 23.14
N GLU A 117 -24.16 -26.00 22.49
CA GLU A 117 -23.96 -24.55 22.35
C GLU A 117 -24.74 -23.92 21.17
N GLY A 118 -25.34 -24.73 20.28
CA GLY A 118 -26.07 -24.28 19.10
C GLY A 118 -25.19 -23.83 17.92
N PRO A 119 -25.80 -23.40 16.80
CA PRO A 119 -25.10 -22.72 15.71
C PRO A 119 -24.42 -21.43 16.20
N LEU A 120 -23.45 -20.92 15.42
CA LEU A 120 -22.77 -19.67 15.74
C LEU A 120 -23.81 -18.56 16.03
N PRO A 121 -23.74 -17.88 17.18
CA PRO A 121 -24.84 -17.06 17.70
C PRO A 121 -25.13 -15.81 16.86
N PHE A 122 -24.22 -15.46 15.96
CA PHE A 122 -24.31 -14.32 15.04
C PHE A 122 -24.79 -14.71 13.63
N LEU A 123 -25.02 -16.00 13.36
CA LEU A 123 -25.54 -16.46 12.08
C LEU A 123 -27.07 -16.65 12.13
N SER A 124 -27.75 -16.35 11.03
CA SER A 124 -29.18 -16.55 10.88
C SER A 124 -29.53 -18.03 10.79
N ALA A 125 -30.67 -18.43 11.35
CA ALA A 125 -31.13 -19.83 11.30
C ALA A 125 -31.31 -20.34 9.86
N LYS A 126 -31.62 -19.43 8.91
CA LYS A 126 -31.70 -19.73 7.49
C LYS A 126 -30.33 -20.13 6.92
N LEU A 127 -29.27 -19.39 7.27
CA LEU A 127 -27.93 -19.68 6.79
C LEU A 127 -27.35 -20.94 7.42
N ALA A 128 -27.59 -21.15 8.71
CA ALA A 128 -27.23 -22.40 9.40
C ALA A 128 -27.89 -23.62 8.73
N GLY A 129 -29.16 -23.51 8.35
CA GLY A 129 -29.86 -24.55 7.58
C GLY A 129 -29.33 -24.75 6.16
N GLN A 130 -28.90 -23.68 5.48
CA GLN A 130 -28.29 -23.80 4.15
C GLN A 130 -26.92 -24.47 4.21
N SER A 131 -26.12 -24.20 5.25
CA SER A 131 -24.79 -24.80 5.41
C SER A 131 -24.79 -26.31 5.65
N SER A 132 -25.89 -26.90 6.15
CA SER A 132 -26.02 -28.34 6.36
C SER A 132 -26.44 -29.12 5.12
N THR A 133 -27.03 -28.44 4.12
CA THR A 133 -27.54 -29.07 2.88
C THR A 133 -26.85 -28.59 1.61
N ALA A 134 -25.94 -27.61 1.71
CA ALA A 134 -25.30 -27.00 0.55
C ALA A 134 -24.45 -28.02 -0.24
N PRO A 135 -24.64 -28.14 -1.57
CA PRO A 135 -23.71 -28.84 -2.44
C PRO A 135 -22.31 -28.22 -2.34
N ALA A 136 -21.25 -29.01 -2.56
CA ALA A 136 -19.87 -28.54 -2.51
C ALA A 136 -19.61 -27.30 -3.41
N ALA A 137 -20.32 -27.18 -4.53
CA ALA A 137 -20.24 -26.04 -5.44
C ALA A 137 -20.80 -24.72 -4.86
N GLU A 138 -21.72 -24.78 -3.91
CA GLU A 138 -22.33 -23.60 -3.27
C GLU A 138 -21.62 -23.18 -1.98
N GLY A 139 -20.70 -24.00 -1.48
CA GLY A 139 -19.94 -23.77 -0.25
C GLY A 139 -19.28 -22.38 -0.18
N PRO A 140 -18.53 -21.93 -1.21
CA PRO A 140 -17.90 -20.61 -1.19
C PRO A 140 -18.90 -19.45 -1.04
N ALA A 141 -20.09 -19.56 -1.65
CA ALA A 141 -21.13 -18.55 -1.55
C ALA A 141 -21.74 -18.52 -0.13
N VAL A 142 -21.95 -19.69 0.48
CA VAL A 142 -22.44 -19.80 1.87
C VAL A 142 -21.44 -19.17 2.84
N VAL A 143 -20.14 -19.45 2.69
CA VAL A 143 -19.09 -18.85 3.53
C VAL A 143 -19.02 -17.33 3.32
N ALA A 144 -19.20 -16.83 2.09
CA ALA A 144 -19.25 -15.39 1.82
C ALA A 144 -20.44 -14.71 2.52
N LEU A 145 -21.61 -15.34 2.52
CA LEU A 145 -22.78 -14.86 3.26
C LEU A 145 -22.55 -14.91 4.78
N ALA A 146 -21.96 -15.99 5.30
CA ALA A 146 -21.62 -16.12 6.71
C ALA A 146 -20.62 -15.05 7.16
N LYS A 147 -19.61 -14.75 6.34
CA LYS A 147 -18.67 -13.64 6.54
C LYS A 147 -19.41 -12.31 6.62
N ALA A 148 -20.38 -12.07 5.73
CA ALA A 148 -21.16 -10.83 5.71
C ALA A 148 -22.04 -10.68 6.96
N GLU A 149 -22.75 -11.73 7.39
CA GLU A 149 -23.54 -11.72 8.64
C GLU A 149 -22.64 -11.52 9.88
N THR A 150 -21.49 -12.19 9.92
CA THR A 150 -20.51 -12.04 11.01
C THR A 150 -20.00 -10.59 11.10
N LEU A 151 -19.67 -9.97 9.96
CA LEU A 151 -19.28 -8.57 9.92
C LEU A 151 -20.43 -7.63 10.30
N ALA A 152 -21.68 -7.94 9.93
CA ALA A 152 -22.85 -7.18 10.35
C ALA A 152 -23.05 -7.23 11.87
N PHE A 153 -22.88 -8.40 12.49
CA PHE A 153 -22.87 -8.55 13.94
C PHE A 153 -21.75 -7.70 14.58
N LEU A 154 -20.51 -7.80 14.09
CA LEU A 154 -19.39 -7.04 14.64
C LEU A 154 -19.55 -5.52 14.51
N ARG A 155 -20.26 -5.04 13.48
CA ARG A 155 -20.55 -3.61 13.26
C ARG A 155 -21.53 -3.01 14.28
N ASP A 156 -22.33 -3.83 14.95
CA ASP A 156 -23.37 -3.38 15.85
C ASP A 156 -22.87 -3.35 17.31
N GLN A 157 -23.40 -4.21 18.18
CA GLN A 157 -23.08 -4.22 19.61
C GLN A 157 -21.57 -4.35 19.91
N PRO A 158 -20.79 -5.23 19.27
CA PRO A 158 -19.35 -5.37 19.56
C PRO A 158 -18.56 -4.09 19.24
N PHE A 159 -18.90 -3.38 18.16
CA PHE A 159 -18.25 -2.13 17.81
C PHE A 159 -18.59 -1.01 18.81
N GLN A 160 -19.86 -0.90 19.22
CA GLN A 160 -20.26 0.06 20.26
C GLN A 160 -19.55 -0.23 21.60
N ALA A 161 -19.47 -1.51 21.99
CA ALA A 161 -18.76 -1.94 23.19
C ALA A 161 -17.25 -1.64 23.09
N PHE A 162 -16.65 -1.84 21.91
CA PHE A 162 -15.26 -1.46 21.65
C PHE A 162 -15.05 0.05 21.84
N GLN A 163 -15.92 0.89 21.27
CA GLN A 163 -15.83 2.35 21.40
C GLN A 163 -15.93 2.85 22.84
N ALA A 164 -16.66 2.12 23.69
CA ALA A 164 -16.74 2.40 25.13
C ALA A 164 -15.57 1.80 25.95
N SER A 165 -14.72 0.98 25.33
CA SER A 165 -13.65 0.24 26.02
C SER A 165 -12.34 1.03 26.14
N PRO A 166 -11.45 0.64 27.09
CA PRO A 166 -10.09 1.17 27.17
C PRO A 166 -9.24 0.93 25.92
N PHE A 167 -9.57 -0.06 25.08
CA PHE A 167 -8.86 -0.32 23.83
C PHE A 167 -9.09 0.82 22.83
N PHE A 168 -10.29 1.41 22.82
CA PHE A 168 -10.56 2.57 21.98
C PHE A 168 -9.93 3.85 22.52
N ASP A 169 -9.83 4.01 23.85
CA ASP A 169 -8.99 5.07 24.44
C ASP A 169 -7.55 4.95 23.91
N GLN A 170 -6.98 3.76 23.94
CA GLN A 170 -5.62 3.51 23.45
C GLN A 170 -5.49 3.78 21.95
N PHE A 171 -6.48 3.41 21.15
CA PHE A 171 -6.52 3.73 19.72
C PHE A 171 -6.49 5.26 19.49
N LEU A 172 -7.27 6.03 20.25
CA LEU A 172 -7.28 7.49 20.16
C LEU A 172 -5.92 8.09 20.55
N GLN A 173 -5.26 7.55 21.57
CA GLN A 173 -3.91 7.99 21.94
C GLN A 173 -2.92 7.79 20.78
N TRP A 174 -2.98 6.64 20.09
CA TRP A 174 -2.19 6.39 18.88
C TRP A 174 -2.53 7.37 17.76
N LYS A 175 -3.79 7.76 17.62
CA LYS A 175 -4.21 8.74 16.60
C LYS A 175 -3.73 10.15 16.88
N VAL A 176 -3.77 10.60 18.13
CA VAL A 176 -3.20 11.89 18.52
C VAL A 176 -1.68 11.87 18.32
N PHE A 177 -1.03 10.74 18.58
CA PHE A 177 0.40 10.56 18.31
C PHE A 177 0.73 10.58 16.80
N GLU A 178 -0.12 9.99 15.96
CA GLU A 178 0.02 10.00 14.50
C GLU A 178 -0.07 11.42 13.91
N GLN A 179 -0.87 12.31 14.52
CA GLN A 179 -1.07 13.69 14.06
C GLN A 179 0.07 14.66 14.41
N GLN A 180 1.12 14.20 15.10
CA GLN A 180 2.25 15.06 15.47
C GLN A 180 2.99 15.59 14.23
N PRO A 181 3.47 16.85 14.26
CA PRO A 181 4.07 17.47 13.10
C PRO A 181 5.38 16.77 12.70
N VAL A 182 5.45 16.32 11.45
CA VAL A 182 6.64 15.67 10.89
C VAL A 182 7.55 16.72 10.24
N THR A 183 8.84 16.66 10.59
CA THR A 183 9.89 17.54 10.04
C THR A 183 11.10 16.72 9.62
N ASP A 184 12.05 17.35 8.93
CA ASP A 184 13.35 16.77 8.56
C ASP A 184 14.11 16.20 9.77
N LYS A 185 13.89 16.76 10.97
CA LYS A 185 14.48 16.27 12.22
C LYS A 185 14.11 14.83 12.57
N TYR A 186 13.03 14.27 12.02
CA TYR A 186 12.59 12.88 12.26
C TYR A 186 13.43 11.83 11.55
N PHE A 187 14.27 12.25 10.59
CA PHE A 187 14.94 11.33 9.67
C PHE A 187 16.46 11.44 9.72
N TYR A 188 17.14 10.32 9.57
CA TYR A 188 18.53 10.29 9.12
C TYR A 188 18.55 10.19 7.60
N GLU A 189 19.32 11.03 6.94
CA GLU A 189 19.53 10.99 5.49
C GLU A 189 20.83 10.28 5.18
N PHE A 190 20.80 9.39 4.19
CA PHE A 190 21.94 8.61 3.72
C PHE A 190 22.33 9.05 2.32
N ARG A 191 22.32 8.13 1.35
CA ARG A 191 22.77 8.37 -0.02
C ARG A 191 21.63 8.77 -0.95
N VAL A 192 21.98 9.44 -2.05
CA VAL A 192 21.08 9.65 -3.19
C VAL A 192 20.89 8.33 -3.94
N LEU A 193 19.63 7.97 -4.20
CA LEU A 193 19.21 6.79 -4.95
C LEU A 193 18.96 7.12 -6.43
N GLY A 194 18.48 8.34 -6.71
CA GLY A 194 18.18 8.78 -8.07
C GLY A 194 18.01 10.28 -8.16
N LYS A 195 18.16 10.84 -9.37
CA LYS A 195 17.95 12.27 -9.66
C LYS A 195 16.82 12.42 -10.66
N GLY A 196 15.89 13.33 -10.38
CA GLY A 196 14.70 13.57 -11.18
C GLY A 196 14.58 15.00 -11.70
N GLY A 197 13.53 15.24 -12.50
CA GLY A 197 13.26 16.53 -13.15
C GLY A 197 13.05 17.71 -12.20
N PHE A 198 12.63 17.45 -10.96
CA PHE A 198 12.33 18.44 -9.92
C PHE A 198 13.21 18.34 -8.67
N GLY A 199 14.09 17.34 -8.58
CA GLY A 199 14.91 17.14 -7.39
C GLY A 199 15.62 15.80 -7.39
N GLU A 200 15.70 15.17 -6.23
CA GLU A 200 16.39 13.89 -6.03
C GLU A 200 15.62 12.99 -5.07
N VAL A 201 15.96 11.71 -5.09
CA VAL A 201 15.45 10.70 -4.17
C VAL A 201 16.62 10.22 -3.33
N CYS A 202 16.53 10.27 -2.00
CA CYS A 202 17.55 9.74 -1.09
C CYS A 202 17.00 8.64 -0.19
N ALA A 203 17.88 7.75 0.28
CA ALA A 203 17.54 6.80 1.33
C ALA A 203 17.52 7.53 2.67
N ILE A 204 16.48 7.27 3.46
CA ILE A 204 16.32 7.84 4.80
C ILE A 204 15.94 6.75 5.80
N GLN A 205 16.17 7.02 7.08
CA GLN A 205 15.73 6.17 8.19
C GLN A 205 14.93 7.00 9.20
N VAL A 206 13.78 6.48 9.63
CA VAL A 206 13.03 7.07 10.74
C VAL A 206 13.82 6.87 12.03
N LYS A 207 14.22 7.96 12.68
CA LYS A 207 15.08 7.96 13.87
C LYS A 207 14.57 7.12 15.03
N ASN A 208 13.25 7.03 15.18
CA ASN A 208 12.61 6.43 16.34
C ASN A 208 12.29 4.94 16.13
N THR A 209 12.06 4.53 14.88
CA THR A 209 11.71 3.14 14.56
C THR A 209 12.86 2.36 13.94
N GLY A 210 13.85 3.04 13.35
CA GLY A 210 14.91 2.44 12.56
C GLY A 210 14.47 2.01 11.15
N LYS A 211 13.20 2.27 10.78
CA LYS A 211 12.65 1.83 9.50
C LYS A 211 13.19 2.68 8.35
N MET A 212 13.66 2.01 7.30
CA MET A 212 14.21 2.62 6.09
C MET A 212 13.10 2.99 5.10
N TYR A 213 13.27 4.12 4.43
CA TYR A 213 12.38 4.67 3.40
C TYR A 213 13.19 5.35 2.28
N ALA A 214 12.50 5.65 1.17
CA ALA A 214 12.99 6.59 0.16
C ALA A 214 12.31 7.95 0.37
N CYS A 215 13.06 9.04 0.25
CA CYS A 215 12.55 10.41 0.34
C CYS A 215 12.70 11.10 -1.01
N LYS A 216 11.60 11.32 -1.73
CA LYS A 216 11.56 12.14 -2.95
C LYS A 216 11.51 13.61 -2.53
N LYS A 217 12.63 14.31 -2.71
CA LYS A 217 12.81 15.74 -2.36
C LYS A 217 12.61 16.57 -3.62
N LEU A 218 11.56 17.38 -3.66
CA LEU A 218 11.20 18.25 -4.77
C LEU A 218 11.59 19.70 -4.43
N ASP A 219 12.51 20.29 -5.18
CA ASP A 219 12.99 21.65 -4.94
C ASP A 219 11.89 22.68 -5.29
N LYS A 220 11.55 23.54 -4.33
CA LYS A 220 10.46 24.52 -4.46
C LYS A 220 10.72 25.55 -5.57
N LYS A 221 11.97 25.95 -5.78
CA LYS A 221 12.32 26.91 -6.86
C LYS A 221 12.18 26.25 -8.22
N ARG A 222 12.60 24.99 -8.37
CA ARG A 222 12.48 24.19 -9.60
C ARG A 222 11.03 23.87 -9.93
N LEU A 223 10.20 23.56 -8.92
CA LEU A 223 8.76 23.39 -9.09
C LEU A 223 8.14 24.67 -9.65
N LYS A 224 8.38 25.82 -9.01
CA LYS A 224 7.87 27.12 -9.47
C LYS A 224 8.34 27.49 -10.86
N LYS A 225 9.62 27.26 -11.18
CA LYS A 225 10.19 27.56 -12.51
C LYS A 225 9.55 26.75 -13.64
N LYS A 226 9.08 25.53 -13.36
CA LYS A 226 8.55 24.59 -14.33
C LYS A 226 7.02 24.41 -14.23
N SER A 227 6.35 25.23 -13.43
CA SER A 227 4.90 25.12 -13.16
C SER A 227 4.48 23.71 -12.69
N GLY A 228 5.33 23.08 -11.86
CA GLY A 228 5.18 21.69 -11.41
C GLY A 228 4.35 21.51 -10.13
N GLU A 229 3.84 22.58 -9.53
CA GLU A 229 3.17 22.56 -8.22
C GLU A 229 1.93 21.65 -8.22
N LYS A 230 1.09 21.78 -9.26
CA LYS A 230 -0.12 20.96 -9.41
C LYS A 230 0.22 19.48 -9.57
N MET A 231 1.31 19.17 -10.27
CA MET A 231 1.80 17.81 -10.48
C MET A 231 2.26 17.19 -9.16
N ALA A 232 3.03 17.94 -8.36
CA ALA A 232 3.52 17.49 -7.06
C ALA A 232 2.38 17.27 -6.05
N LEU A 233 1.38 18.16 -6.03
CA LEU A 233 0.20 18.01 -5.16
C LEU A 233 -0.62 16.78 -5.55
N LEU A 234 -0.87 16.60 -6.85
CA LEU A 234 -1.63 15.46 -7.36
C LEU A 234 -0.91 14.13 -7.08
N GLU A 235 0.42 14.08 -7.23
CA GLU A 235 1.18 12.88 -6.87
C GLU A 235 0.99 12.51 -5.40
N LYS A 236 1.07 13.50 -4.50
CA LYS A 236 0.83 13.32 -3.06
C LYS A 236 -0.59 12.81 -2.79
N GLU A 237 -1.61 13.45 -3.36
CA GLU A 237 -3.02 13.07 -3.15
C GLU A 237 -3.35 11.66 -3.64
N ILE A 238 -2.78 11.25 -4.78
CA ILE A 238 -2.94 9.89 -5.29
C ILE A 238 -2.24 8.90 -4.36
N LEU A 239 -0.99 9.18 -3.98
CA LEU A 239 -0.23 8.30 -3.09
C LEU A 239 -0.87 8.12 -1.70
N GLU A 240 -1.61 9.11 -1.20
CA GLU A 240 -2.37 8.97 0.05
C GLU A 240 -3.58 8.04 -0.06
N LYS A 241 -4.19 7.95 -1.24
CA LYS A 241 -5.37 7.09 -1.50
C LYS A 241 -4.98 5.65 -1.83
N VAL A 242 -3.77 5.45 -2.36
CA VAL A 242 -3.31 4.15 -2.84
C VAL A 242 -2.77 3.31 -1.68
N ASN A 243 -3.41 2.16 -1.46
CA ASN A 243 -2.93 1.12 -0.57
C ASN A 243 -2.86 -0.22 -1.31
N SER A 244 -1.71 -0.53 -1.91
CA SER A 244 -1.49 -1.76 -2.67
C SER A 244 -0.08 -2.31 -2.45
N PRO A 245 0.10 -3.64 -2.36
CA PRO A 245 1.42 -4.24 -2.30
C PRO A 245 2.23 -4.07 -3.59
N PHE A 246 1.60 -3.68 -4.71
CA PHE A 246 2.24 -3.53 -6.02
C PHE A 246 2.46 -2.07 -6.43
N ILE A 247 2.28 -1.13 -5.49
CA ILE A 247 2.54 0.30 -5.69
C ILE A 247 3.34 0.81 -4.49
N VAL A 248 4.25 1.75 -4.71
CA VAL A 248 4.97 2.39 -3.60
C VAL A 248 3.98 3.12 -2.69
N THR A 249 4.13 2.93 -1.38
CA THR A 249 3.21 3.50 -0.38
C THR A 249 3.83 4.75 0.21
N LEU A 250 3.06 5.82 0.32
CA LEU A 250 3.47 7.02 1.05
C LEU A 250 3.28 6.80 2.55
N ALA A 251 4.33 7.09 3.32
CA ALA A 251 4.32 7.02 4.77
C ALA A 251 4.28 8.41 5.41
N TYR A 252 4.98 9.39 4.83
CA TYR A 252 5.00 10.76 5.35
C TYR A 252 5.06 11.76 4.20
N ALA A 253 4.40 12.90 4.38
CA ALA A 253 4.60 14.09 3.55
C ALA A 253 4.95 15.26 4.45
N TYR A 254 6.05 15.96 4.16
CA TYR A 254 6.46 17.15 4.91
C TYR A 254 7.13 18.16 3.99
N GLN A 255 7.37 19.37 4.51
CA GLN A 255 8.11 20.39 3.78
C GLN A 255 9.24 20.96 4.63
N SER A 256 10.33 21.34 3.95
CA SER A 256 11.41 22.13 4.53
C SER A 256 11.39 23.55 3.95
N LYS A 257 12.37 24.38 4.32
CA LYS A 257 12.52 25.72 3.73
C LYS A 257 12.65 25.68 2.20
N THR A 258 13.30 24.65 1.66
CA THR A 258 13.67 24.57 0.23
C THR A 258 12.98 23.45 -0.54
N HIS A 259 12.43 22.43 0.12
CA HIS A 259 11.88 21.25 -0.55
C HIS A 259 10.47 20.87 -0.06
N LEU A 260 9.71 20.21 -0.93
CA LEU A 260 8.61 19.33 -0.56
C LEU A 260 9.14 17.89 -0.53
N CYS A 261 8.78 17.11 0.47
CA CYS A 261 9.33 15.78 0.70
C CYS A 261 8.21 14.73 0.79
N LEU A 262 8.30 13.72 -0.06
CA LEU A 262 7.44 12.53 -0.02
C LEU A 262 8.27 11.33 0.44
N VAL A 263 7.95 10.80 1.61
CA VAL A 263 8.62 9.63 2.20
C VAL A 263 7.80 8.39 1.88
N MET A 264 8.39 7.49 1.09
CA MET A 264 7.71 6.33 0.50
C MET A 264 8.51 5.04 0.67
N SER A 265 7.87 3.90 0.40
CA SER A 265 8.50 2.58 0.42
C SER A 265 9.89 2.58 -0.26
N LEU A 266 10.90 2.07 0.44
CA LEU A 266 12.25 1.93 -0.13
C LEU A 266 12.32 0.68 -1.00
N MET A 267 12.63 0.86 -2.28
CA MET A 267 12.78 -0.22 -3.26
C MET A 267 14.27 -0.45 -3.52
N THR A 268 14.85 -1.47 -2.88
CA THR A 268 16.31 -1.65 -2.85
C THR A 268 16.90 -2.41 -4.04
N GLY A 269 16.06 -3.08 -4.83
CA GLY A 269 16.44 -3.89 -5.98
C GLY A 269 16.70 -3.09 -7.26
N GLY A 270 16.50 -1.76 -7.25
CA GLY A 270 16.63 -0.91 -8.44
C GLY A 270 15.43 -0.98 -9.37
N ASP A 271 15.53 -0.34 -10.52
CA ASP A 271 14.47 -0.30 -11.54
C ASP A 271 14.60 -1.42 -12.58
N LEU A 272 13.48 -1.78 -13.20
CA LEU A 272 13.42 -2.89 -14.15
C LEU A 272 14.23 -2.61 -15.43
N LYS A 273 14.44 -1.34 -15.80
CA LYS A 273 15.33 -0.99 -16.93
C LYS A 273 16.76 -1.45 -16.65
N TYR A 274 17.30 -1.20 -15.46
CA TYR A 274 18.63 -1.68 -15.10
C TYR A 274 18.70 -3.21 -15.23
N HIS A 275 17.68 -3.93 -14.76
CA HIS A 275 17.63 -5.39 -14.87
C HIS A 275 17.53 -5.91 -16.30
N ILE A 276 16.85 -5.20 -17.20
CA ILE A 276 16.71 -5.60 -18.61
C ILE A 276 18.00 -5.38 -19.39
N TYR A 277 18.70 -4.26 -19.15
CA TYR A 277 19.80 -3.83 -20.02
C TYR A 277 21.19 -4.07 -19.44
N HIS A 278 21.33 -4.25 -18.13
CA HIS A 278 22.62 -4.22 -17.44
C HIS A 278 22.85 -5.41 -16.51
N VAL A 279 21.91 -6.35 -16.40
CA VAL A 279 22.05 -7.57 -15.61
C VAL A 279 22.03 -8.77 -16.53
N GLY A 280 23.16 -9.48 -16.65
CA GLY A 280 23.26 -10.68 -17.49
C GLY A 280 23.10 -10.38 -18.97
N GLU A 281 22.40 -11.27 -19.68
CA GLU A 281 22.05 -11.09 -21.09
C GLU A 281 20.92 -10.06 -21.25
N LEU A 282 20.87 -9.42 -22.43
CA LEU A 282 19.85 -8.45 -22.74
C LEU A 282 18.45 -9.07 -22.68
N GLY A 283 17.60 -8.56 -21.79
CA GLY A 283 16.22 -9.03 -21.62
C GLY A 283 15.98 -9.63 -20.23
N LEU A 284 14.89 -10.41 -20.14
CA LEU A 284 14.52 -11.14 -18.93
C LEU A 284 14.02 -12.53 -19.35
N GLU A 285 14.36 -13.55 -18.56
CA GLU A 285 13.82 -14.89 -18.73
C GLU A 285 12.28 -14.91 -18.76
N PRO A 286 11.64 -15.76 -19.57
CA PRO A 286 10.18 -15.79 -19.71
C PRO A 286 9.42 -15.91 -18.37
N ALA A 287 9.93 -16.72 -17.45
CA ALA A 287 9.35 -16.86 -16.11
C ALA A 287 9.38 -15.54 -15.31
N ARG A 288 10.46 -14.75 -15.41
CA ARG A 288 10.56 -13.42 -14.78
C ARG A 288 9.63 -12.41 -15.44
N VAL A 289 9.50 -12.46 -16.77
CA VAL A 289 8.56 -11.61 -17.50
C VAL A 289 7.12 -11.87 -17.03
N LEU A 290 6.72 -13.15 -16.94
CA LEU A 290 5.40 -13.53 -16.45
C LEU A 290 5.16 -13.07 -15.01
N PHE A 291 6.13 -13.31 -14.11
CA PHE A 291 6.05 -12.92 -12.71
C PHE A 291 5.88 -11.40 -12.53
N TYR A 292 6.73 -10.58 -13.17
CA TYR A 292 6.61 -9.12 -13.07
C TYR A 292 5.36 -8.60 -13.76
N SER A 293 4.96 -9.17 -14.90
CA SER A 293 3.72 -8.76 -15.59
C SER A 293 2.48 -9.01 -14.74
N ALA A 294 2.41 -10.13 -14.03
CA ALA A 294 1.32 -10.41 -13.08
C ALA A 294 1.27 -9.35 -11.96
N GLN A 295 2.40 -9.06 -11.32
CA GLN A 295 2.49 -8.06 -10.25
C GLN A 295 2.15 -6.63 -10.73
N ILE A 296 2.68 -6.23 -11.89
CA ILE A 296 2.36 -4.96 -12.54
C ILE A 296 0.84 -4.87 -12.82
N THR A 297 0.27 -5.95 -13.34
CA THR A 297 -1.17 -6.03 -13.64
C THR A 297 -2.00 -5.84 -12.38
N CYS A 298 -1.65 -6.49 -11.27
CA CYS A 298 -2.32 -6.29 -9.98
C CYS A 298 -2.22 -4.82 -9.49
N GLY A 299 -1.07 -4.17 -9.68
CA GLY A 299 -0.92 -2.73 -9.40
C GLY A 299 -1.83 -1.85 -10.25
N ILE A 300 -1.93 -2.15 -11.54
CA ILE A 300 -2.82 -1.41 -12.47
C ILE A 300 -4.29 -1.64 -12.15
N LEU A 301 -4.69 -2.89 -11.88
CA LEU A 301 -6.06 -3.23 -11.46
C LEU A 301 -6.44 -2.48 -10.18
N HIS A 302 -5.53 -2.37 -9.21
CA HIS A 302 -5.76 -1.57 -8.00
C HIS A 302 -5.95 -0.09 -8.31
N LEU A 303 -5.13 0.51 -9.17
CA LEU A 303 -5.33 1.92 -9.54
C LEU A 303 -6.67 2.12 -10.25
N HIS A 304 -7.03 1.21 -11.15
CA HIS A 304 -8.29 1.27 -11.89
C HIS A 304 -9.51 1.09 -10.99
N SER A 305 -9.45 0.22 -9.96
CA SER A 305 -10.56 0.02 -9.02
C SER A 305 -10.90 1.28 -8.22
N ILE A 306 -9.93 2.17 -8.02
CA ILE A 306 -10.10 3.49 -7.39
C ILE A 306 -10.14 4.64 -8.41
N ARG A 307 -10.42 4.32 -9.68
CA ARG A 307 -10.61 5.27 -10.80
C ARG A 307 -9.36 6.13 -11.08
N ILE A 308 -8.17 5.58 -10.92
CA ILE A 308 -6.90 6.26 -11.21
C ILE A 308 -6.24 5.63 -12.44
N VAL A 309 -5.86 6.44 -13.42
CA VAL A 309 -5.08 6.00 -14.59
C VAL A 309 -3.62 6.38 -14.39
N TYR A 310 -2.71 5.42 -14.50
CA TYR A 310 -1.28 5.62 -14.21
C TYR A 310 -0.54 6.46 -15.26
N ARG A 311 -0.81 6.22 -16.56
CA ARG A 311 -0.28 6.96 -17.74
C ARG A 311 1.25 7.02 -17.93
N ASP A 312 2.05 6.47 -17.02
CA ASP A 312 3.53 6.51 -17.14
C ASP A 312 4.18 5.12 -17.04
N MET A 313 3.56 4.09 -17.62
CA MET A 313 4.13 2.75 -17.67
C MET A 313 5.44 2.74 -18.47
N LYS A 314 6.53 2.33 -17.82
CA LYS A 314 7.86 2.15 -18.42
C LYS A 314 8.77 1.37 -17.45
N PRO A 315 9.80 0.67 -17.94
CA PRO A 315 10.70 -0.10 -17.07
C PRO A 315 11.40 0.72 -15.98
N GLU A 316 11.66 2.01 -16.21
CA GLU A 316 12.25 2.91 -15.19
C GLU A 316 11.38 3.11 -13.95
N ASN A 317 10.05 2.97 -14.08
CA ASN A 317 9.12 3.22 -12.98
C ASN A 317 8.66 1.94 -12.26
N VAL A 318 9.13 0.78 -12.71
CA VAL A 318 8.88 -0.50 -12.04
C VAL A 318 10.10 -0.79 -11.17
N LEU A 319 9.94 -0.71 -9.86
CA LEU A 319 11.04 -0.87 -8.90
C LEU A 319 10.95 -2.22 -8.19
N LEU A 320 12.10 -2.82 -7.87
CA LEU A 320 12.18 -4.09 -7.14
C LEU A 320 12.53 -3.87 -5.66
N ASP A 321 11.92 -4.67 -4.78
CA ASP A 321 12.31 -4.74 -3.37
C ASP A 321 13.45 -5.75 -3.13
N ASP A 322 13.83 -5.96 -1.87
CA ASP A 322 14.87 -6.92 -1.46
C ASP A 322 14.48 -8.39 -1.65
N ARG A 323 13.17 -8.67 -1.78
CA ARG A 323 12.62 -10.02 -2.05
C ARG A 323 12.38 -10.26 -3.54
N GLY A 324 12.65 -9.27 -4.38
CA GLY A 324 12.47 -9.36 -5.83
C GLY A 324 11.03 -9.12 -6.31
N ASN A 325 10.11 -8.63 -5.45
CA ASN A 325 8.79 -8.21 -5.90
C ASN A 325 8.85 -6.81 -6.50
N CYS A 326 8.00 -6.56 -7.50
CA CYS A 326 7.94 -5.27 -8.17
C CYS A 326 6.82 -4.37 -7.61
N ARG A 327 7.07 -3.07 -7.64
CA ARG A 327 6.06 -2.03 -7.37
C ARG A 327 6.15 -0.91 -8.38
N LEU A 328 4.99 -0.39 -8.76
CA LEU A 328 4.88 0.83 -9.56
C LEU A 328 5.26 2.05 -8.71
N SER A 329 5.99 2.99 -9.33
CA SER A 329 6.46 4.23 -8.72
C SER A 329 6.19 5.45 -9.61
N ASP A 330 6.50 6.65 -9.15
CA ASP A 330 6.35 7.92 -9.90
C ASP A 330 4.93 8.14 -10.47
N LEU A 331 4.00 8.53 -9.60
CA LEU A 331 2.60 8.80 -9.98
C LEU A 331 2.36 10.25 -10.39
N GLY A 332 3.43 11.01 -10.71
CA GLY A 332 3.32 12.42 -11.10
C GLY A 332 2.48 12.68 -12.35
N LEU A 333 2.32 11.68 -13.22
CA LEU A 333 1.48 11.77 -14.42
C LEU A 333 0.15 11.02 -14.28
N ALA A 334 -0.11 10.36 -13.15
CA ALA A 334 -1.38 9.68 -12.93
C ALA A 334 -2.53 10.69 -12.84
N VAL A 335 -3.77 10.25 -13.07
CA VAL A 335 -4.97 11.11 -12.92
C VAL A 335 -6.13 10.31 -12.37
N GLN A 336 -6.88 10.94 -11.47
CA GLN A 336 -8.16 10.41 -11.01
C GLN A 336 -9.28 10.82 -11.97
N ILE A 337 -10.01 9.82 -12.49
CA ILE A 337 -11.21 10.00 -13.29
C ILE A 337 -12.38 10.27 -12.33
N ARG A 338 -13.17 11.31 -12.64
CA ARG A 338 -14.42 11.62 -11.93
C ARG A 338 -15.58 10.85 -12.56
N ASP A 339 -16.59 10.54 -11.77
CA ASP A 339 -17.77 9.81 -12.25
C ASP A 339 -18.42 10.50 -13.46
N GLY A 340 -18.73 9.72 -14.49
CA GLY A 340 -19.34 10.19 -15.73
C GLY A 340 -18.43 10.99 -16.68
N GLN A 341 -17.13 11.12 -16.39
CA GLN A 341 -16.21 11.88 -17.24
C GLN A 341 -15.20 10.99 -17.97
N SER A 342 -15.01 11.22 -19.27
CA SER A 342 -13.82 10.77 -19.99
C SER A 342 -12.76 11.88 -19.96
N ILE A 343 -11.49 11.49 -19.83
CA ILE A 343 -10.38 12.45 -19.80
C ILE A 343 -9.62 12.37 -21.12
N VAL A 344 -9.68 13.45 -21.91
CA VAL A 344 -8.78 13.67 -23.04
C VAL A 344 -7.71 14.66 -22.58
N GLN A 345 -6.55 14.15 -22.17
CA GLN A 345 -5.42 15.00 -21.81
C GLN A 345 -4.14 14.47 -22.46
N ARG A 346 -3.53 15.31 -23.31
CA ARG A 346 -2.25 15.00 -23.95
C ARG A 346 -1.13 15.07 -22.92
N VAL A 347 -0.43 13.96 -22.74
CA VAL A 347 0.79 13.90 -21.93
C VAL A 347 1.96 13.69 -22.88
N SER A 348 2.72 14.74 -23.14
CA SER A 348 3.89 14.68 -24.03
C SER A 348 5.15 14.45 -23.20
N ARG A 349 5.87 13.34 -23.46
CA ARG A 349 7.27 13.20 -23.03
C ARG A 349 8.17 13.92 -24.04
N PRO A 350 9.26 14.58 -23.61
CA PRO A 350 10.28 15.05 -24.56
C PRO A 350 10.89 13.85 -25.28
N ALA A 351 10.92 13.90 -26.62
CA ALA A 351 11.45 12.83 -27.45
C ALA A 351 12.94 12.58 -27.15
N ARG A 352 13.35 11.31 -27.09
CA ARG A 352 14.77 10.94 -27.16
C ARG A 352 15.30 11.35 -28.54
N PRO A 353 16.46 12.02 -28.65
CA PRO A 353 17.09 12.19 -29.94
C PRO A 353 17.44 10.80 -30.50
N PRO A 354 17.22 10.55 -31.80
CA PRO A 354 17.65 9.30 -32.42
C PRO A 354 19.18 9.21 -32.30
N ALA A 355 19.68 8.04 -31.89
CA ALA A 355 21.09 7.72 -31.97
C ALA A 355 21.50 7.81 -33.45
N GLY A 356 22.40 8.74 -33.77
CA GLY A 356 22.89 8.94 -35.12
C GLY A 356 23.71 7.76 -35.62
N GLY A 357 23.63 7.46 -36.92
CA GLY A 357 24.57 6.55 -37.58
C GLY A 357 24.15 5.99 -38.93
N LEU A 358 24.15 6.84 -39.98
CA LEU A 358 24.55 6.56 -41.37
C LEU A 358 23.77 5.51 -42.22
N GLY A 359 23.24 5.96 -43.37
CA GLY A 359 22.89 5.10 -44.51
C GLY A 359 21.66 5.59 -45.28
N GLY A 360 21.86 6.45 -46.29
CA GLY A 360 20.75 7.09 -47.00
C GLY A 360 19.93 6.17 -47.92
N ARG A 361 18.64 6.45 -48.00
CA ARG A 361 17.85 6.50 -49.24
C ARG A 361 16.62 7.36 -49.00
N ARG A 362 16.49 8.46 -49.78
CA ARG A 362 15.24 9.21 -49.88
C ARG A 362 14.25 8.36 -50.68
N VAL A 363 13.11 8.04 -50.09
CA VAL A 363 11.88 7.74 -50.82
C VAL A 363 10.81 8.64 -50.22
N GLY A 364 10.20 9.46 -51.07
CA GLY A 364 9.18 10.43 -50.69
C GLY A 364 7.90 9.76 -50.24
N GLY A 365 7.29 10.34 -49.21
CA GLY A 365 5.98 9.99 -48.68
C GLY A 365 5.76 10.82 -47.43
N ALA A 366 4.77 11.71 -47.45
CA ALA A 366 4.47 12.65 -46.38
C ALA A 366 4.32 11.91 -45.03
N ALA A 367 5.27 12.11 -44.12
CA ALA A 367 5.20 11.58 -42.76
C ALA A 367 4.63 12.65 -41.83
N GLY A 368 3.35 12.51 -41.48
CA GLY A 368 2.75 13.18 -40.35
C GLY A 368 3.49 12.82 -39.06
N HIS A 369 3.54 13.78 -38.13
CA HIS A 369 4.13 13.64 -36.81
C HIS A 369 3.57 12.42 -36.05
N GLY A 370 4.27 11.29 -36.09
CA GLY A 370 3.96 10.09 -35.32
C GLY A 370 4.35 10.24 -33.85
N GLY A 371 3.54 10.93 -33.06
CA GLY A 371 3.42 10.61 -31.64
C GLY A 371 2.55 9.36 -31.52
N ARG A 372 2.98 8.34 -30.76
CA ARG A 372 2.09 7.22 -30.42
C ARG A 372 0.93 7.78 -29.59
N GLU A 373 -0.26 7.71 -30.15
CA GLU A 373 -1.52 8.02 -29.48
C GLU A 373 -1.94 6.78 -28.70
N GLU A 374 -1.97 6.88 -27.37
CA GLU A 374 -2.64 5.87 -26.53
C GLU A 374 -3.94 6.49 -26.00
N LEU A 375 -5.05 6.13 -26.65
CA LEU A 375 -6.40 6.41 -26.18
C LEU A 375 -6.77 5.38 -25.11
N PHE A 376 -6.89 5.81 -23.86
CA PHE A 376 -7.41 4.97 -22.78
C PHE A 376 -8.91 5.24 -22.61
N TYR A 377 -9.75 4.31 -23.04
CA TYR A 377 -11.17 4.30 -22.71
C TYR A 377 -11.37 3.46 -21.45
N LEU A 378 -11.74 4.11 -20.34
CA LEU A 378 -12.34 3.44 -19.19
C LEU A 378 -13.82 3.80 -19.19
N HIS A 379 -14.66 2.89 -19.68
CA HIS A 379 -16.10 3.01 -19.47
C HIS A 379 -16.41 2.69 -18.01
N GLY A 380 -17.17 3.57 -17.36
CA GLY A 380 -17.72 3.29 -16.05
C GLY A 380 -18.76 2.19 -16.17
N GLN A 381 -18.47 1.03 -15.58
CA GLN A 381 -19.52 0.21 -14.99
C GLN A 381 -19.76 0.68 -13.57
#